data_AF-A0A0B8P8Q0-F1
#
_entry.id   AF-A0A0B8P8Q0-F1
#
_cell.length_a   1.000
_cell.length_b   1.000
_cell.length_c   1.000
_cell.angle_alpha   90.00
_cell.angle_beta   90.00
_cell.angle_gamma   90.00
#
_symmetry.space_group_name_H-M   'P 1'
#
loop_
_entity.id
_entity.type
_entity.pdbx_description
1 polymer ?
#
loop_
_entity_poly.entity_id
_entity_poly.type
_entity_poly.pdbx_seq_one_letter_code
_entity_poly.pdbx_strand_id
1 'polypeptide(L)'
;MSFELAIAFILFSISISITPGAGNIALLGISSRHGFNAGIPFVLGNALGIVVIMVAASAGLVSVLSLYPDLYFAMKLAGMGYLLYMAWGIATATMDGDIESNHSGLCLEY
;
A
#
# COMPACT_ATOMS: atom_id res chain seq x y z
N MET A 1 -5.30 19.75 -23.48
CA MET A 1 -4.51 20.19 -22.31
C MET A 1 -5.19 19.80 -20.99
N SER A 2 -6.16 20.54 -20.43
CA SER A 2 -6.76 20.18 -19.11
C SER A 2 -7.72 18.99 -19.15
N PHE A 3 -8.53 18.85 -20.20
CA PHE A 3 -9.49 17.74 -20.35
C PHE A 3 -8.81 16.38 -20.54
N GLU A 4 -7.68 16.34 -21.26
CA GLU A 4 -6.85 15.13 -21.39
C GLU A 4 -6.22 14.70 -20.06
N LEU A 5 -5.71 15.65 -19.26
CA LEU A 5 -5.20 15.38 -17.92
C LEU A 5 -6.29 14.84 -16.99
N ALA A 6 -7.49 15.42 -17.05
CA ALA A 6 -8.63 14.94 -16.27
C ALA A 6 -8.99 13.50 -16.65
N ILE A 7 -9.09 13.18 -17.95
CA ILE A 7 -9.37 11.83 -18.42
C ILE A 7 -8.25 10.86 -18.01
N ALA A 8 -6.98 11.23 -18.19
CA ALA A 8 -5.85 10.39 -17.82
C ALA A 8 -5.81 10.11 -16.30
N PHE A 9 -6.07 11.13 -15.48
CA PHE A 9 -6.15 10.99 -14.03
C PHE A 9 -7.32 10.09 -13.61
N ILE A 10 -8.50 10.25 -14.21
CA ILE A 10 -9.66 9.40 -13.93
C ILE A 10 -9.35 7.95 -14.28
N LEU A 11 -8.79 7.68 -15.46
CA LEU A 11 -8.41 6.32 -15.88
C LEU A 11 -7.36 5.70 -14.95
N PHE A 12 -6.34 6.47 -14.57
CA PHE A 12 -5.31 6.02 -13.63
C PHE A 12 -5.88 5.75 -12.23
N SER A 13 -6.72 6.66 -11.72
CA SER A 13 -7.37 6.55 -10.42
C SER A 13 -8.29 5.32 -10.35
N ILE A 14 -9.08 5.06 -11.40
CA ILE A 14 -9.90 3.85 -11.50
C ILE A 14 -9.01 2.60 -11.52
N SER A 15 -7.94 2.59 -12.32
CA SER A 15 -7.03 1.45 -12.40
C SER A 15 -6.36 1.11 -11.07
N ILE A 16 -5.85 2.12 -10.34
CA ILE A 16 -5.21 1.91 -9.04
C ILE A 16 -6.20 1.59 -7.92
N SER A 17 -7.45 2.04 -8.04
CA SER A 17 -8.52 1.76 -7.06
C SER A 17 -9.13 0.37 -7.25
N ILE A 18 -9.26 -0.10 -8.49
CA ILE A 18 -9.74 -1.46 -8.80
C ILE A 18 -8.74 -2.52 -8.37
N THR A 19 -7.45 -2.22 -8.41
CA THR A 19 -6.41 -3.17 -7.98
C THR A 19 -6.40 -3.18 -6.44
N PRO A 20 -6.83 -4.27 -5.75
CA PRO A 20 -6.58 -4.40 -4.32
C PRO A 20 -5.06 -4.57 -4.16
N GLY A 21 -4.34 -3.47 -4.09
CA GLY A 21 -2.88 -3.47 -3.93
C GLY A 21 -2.49 -4.06 -2.58
N ALA A 22 -1.24 -4.47 -2.43
CA ALA A 22 -0.72 -5.04 -1.18
C ALA A 22 -0.98 -4.15 0.05
N GLY A 23 -0.92 -2.82 -0.10
CA GLY A 23 -1.24 -1.88 0.99
C GLY A 23 -2.72 -1.90 1.38
N ASN A 24 -3.64 -2.00 0.41
CA ASN A 24 -5.08 -2.08 0.67
C ASN A 24 -5.45 -3.43 1.29
N ILE A 25 -4.86 -4.53 0.81
CA ILE A 25 -5.04 -5.87 1.38
C ILE A 25 -4.52 -5.91 2.82
N ALA A 26 -3.35 -5.34 3.09
CA ALA A 26 -2.79 -5.26 4.44
C ALA A 26 -3.70 -4.48 5.39
N LEU A 27 -4.21 -3.31 4.95
CA LEU A 27 -5.15 -2.51 5.74
C LEU A 27 -6.46 -3.28 6.01
N LEU A 28 -7.00 -3.98 5.01
CA LEU A 28 -8.19 -4.81 5.16
C LEU A 28 -7.96 -5.95 6.15
N GLY A 29 -6.82 -6.64 6.08
CA GLY A 29 -6.46 -7.69 7.03
C GLY A 29 -6.31 -7.17 8.47
N ILE A 30 -5.69 -6.01 8.66
CA ILE A 30 -5.54 -5.36 9.97
C ILE A 30 -6.93 -4.97 10.52
N SER A 31 -7.77 -4.35 9.69
CA SER A 31 -9.10 -3.86 10.08
C SER A 31 -10.08 -5.01 10.33
N SER A 32 -9.99 -6.09 9.56
CA SER A 32 -10.82 -7.28 9.73
C SER A 32 -10.49 -8.05 11.01
N ARG A 33 -9.20 -8.11 11.39
CA ARG A 33 -8.76 -8.89 12.57
C ARG A 33 -8.78 -8.11 13.88
N HIS A 34 -8.59 -6.79 13.84
CA HIS A 34 -8.47 -5.95 15.05
C HIS A 34 -9.45 -4.76 15.08
N GLY A 35 -10.41 -4.72 14.14
CA GLY A 35 -11.41 -3.66 14.03
C GLY A 35 -10.90 -2.39 13.35
N PHE A 36 -11.81 -1.46 13.08
CA PHE A 36 -11.53 -0.24 12.31
C PHE A 36 -10.43 0.64 12.92
N ASN A 37 -10.39 0.75 14.26
CA ASN A 37 -9.42 1.60 14.96
C ASN A 37 -7.97 1.11 14.82
N ALA A 38 -7.74 -0.17 14.53
CA ALA A 38 -6.42 -0.71 14.31
C ALA A 38 -5.81 -0.30 12.95
N GLY A 39 -6.64 0.09 11.97
CA GLY A 39 -6.18 0.58 10.67
C GLY A 39 -5.63 2.02 10.71
N ILE A 40 -6.08 2.84 11.68
CA ILE A 40 -5.68 4.25 11.82
C ILE A 40 -4.14 4.42 11.93
N PRO A 41 -3.42 3.73 12.85
CA PRO A 41 -1.97 3.88 12.95
C PRO A 41 -1.23 3.42 11.67
N PHE A 42 -1.75 2.40 10.97
CA PHE A 42 -1.18 1.96 9.70
C PHE A 42 -1.28 3.04 8.61
N VAL A 43 -2.46 3.65 8.47
CA VAL A 43 -2.68 4.73 7.49
C VAL A 43 -1.85 5.96 7.83
N LEU A 44 -1.76 6.34 9.11
CA LEU A 44 -0.92 7.46 9.55
C LEU A 44 0.56 7.21 9.28
N GLY A 45 1.05 6.00 9.57
CA GLY A 45 2.42 5.61 9.26
C GLY A 45 2.72 5.68 7.76
N ASN A 46 1.80 5.18 6.92
CA ASN A 46 1.92 5.26 5.46
C ASN A 46 1.93 6.71 4.96
N ALA A 47 1.03 7.56 5.46
CA ALA A 47 0.98 8.97 5.12
C ALA A 47 2.27 9.71 5.49
N LEU A 48 2.79 9.50 6.71
CA LEU A 48 4.06 10.07 7.14
C LEU A 48 5.23 9.58 6.29
N GLY A 49 5.27 8.28 5.97
CA GLY A 49 6.30 7.72 5.09
C GLY A 49 6.34 8.38 3.71
N ILE A 50 5.17 8.58 3.09
CA ILE A 50 5.07 9.28 1.80
C ILE A 50 5.60 10.71 1.90
N VAL A 51 5.21 11.45 2.95
CA VAL A 51 5.69 12.82 3.17
C VAL A 51 7.21 12.84 3.32
N VAL A 52 7.78 11.93 4.11
CA VAL A 52 9.23 11.83 4.31
C VAL A 52 9.96 11.56 2.99
N ILE A 53 9.47 10.64 2.16
CA ILE A 53 10.08 10.34 0.86
C ILE A 53 9.97 11.55 -0.08
N MET A 54 8.83 12.25 -0.08
CA MET A 54 8.61 13.42 -0.94
C MET A 54 9.54 14.59 -0.53
N VAL A 55 9.71 14.82 0.77
CA VAL A 55 10.66 15.80 1.31
C VAL A 55 12.10 15.41 0.97
N ALA A 56 12.49 14.15 1.16
CA ALA A 56 13.82 13.68 0.82
C ALA A 56 14.11 13.80 -0.69
N ALA A 57 13.14 13.44 -1.54
CA ALA A 57 13.26 13.55 -2.99
C ALA A 57 13.41 15.01 -3.45
N SER A 58 12.58 15.91 -2.91
CA SER A 58 12.64 17.36 -3.21
C SER A 58 13.89 18.04 -2.65
N ALA A 59 14.44 17.57 -1.53
CA ALA A 59 15.73 18.01 -0.99
C ALA A 59 16.93 17.60 -1.87
N GLY A 60 16.71 16.84 -2.95
CA GLY A 60 17.75 16.46 -3.90
C GLY A 60 18.45 15.15 -3.58
N LEU A 61 17.90 14.30 -2.70
CA LEU A 61 18.46 12.98 -2.40
C LEU A 61 18.63 12.14 -3.68
N VAL A 62 17.67 12.24 -4.61
CA VAL A 62 17.72 11.56 -5.92
C VAL A 62 18.90 12.07 -6.78
N SER A 63 19.24 13.36 -6.67
CA SER A 63 20.37 13.96 -7.38
C SER A 63 21.70 13.39 -6.86
N VAL A 64 21.84 13.24 -5.53
CA VAL A 64 23.03 12.62 -4.92
C VAL A 64 23.19 11.16 -5.33
N LEU A 65 22.08 10.40 -5.33
CA LEU A 65 22.06 9.00 -5.81
C LEU A 65 22.45 8.89 -7.29
N SER A 66 22.20 9.92 -8.10
CA SER A 66 22.55 9.93 -9.51
C SER A 66 24.06 10.07 -9.77
N LEU A 67 24.85 10.54 -8.78
CA LEU A 67 26.32 10.52 -8.89
C LEU A 67 26.92 9.10 -8.78
N TYR A 68 26.18 8.16 -8.18
CA TYR A 68 26.61 6.77 -7.98
C TYR A 68 25.67 5.81 -8.73
N PRO A 69 25.83 5.68 -10.06
CA PRO A 69 24.89 4.94 -10.91
C PRO A 69 24.77 3.47 -10.52
N ASP A 70 25.87 2.83 -10.08
CA ASP A 70 25.86 1.42 -9.65
C ASP A 70 25.01 1.20 -8.39
N LEU A 71 25.10 2.11 -7.42
CA LEU A 71 24.29 2.04 -6.19
C LEU A 71 22.81 2.29 -6.51
N TYR A 72 22.53 3.27 -7.36
CA TYR A 72 21.16 3.56 -7.79
C TYR A 72 20.54 2.37 -8.56
N PHE A 73 21.32 1.70 -9.40
CA PHE A 73 20.89 0.49 -10.10
C PHE A 73 20.67 -0.69 -9.14
N ALA A 74 21.59 -0.92 -8.20
CA ALA A 74 21.45 -1.97 -7.19
C ALA A 74 20.18 -1.76 -6.34
N MET A 75 19.88 -0.52 -5.96
CA MET A 75 18.67 -0.19 -5.20
C MET A 75 17.39 -0.47 -6.00
N LYS A 76 17.38 -0.16 -7.31
CA LYS A 76 16.27 -0.53 -8.20
C LYS A 76 16.09 -2.04 -8.30
N LEU A 77 17.19 -2.77 -8.45
CA LEU A 77 17.15 -4.23 -8.55
C LEU A 77 16.66 -4.87 -7.25
N ALA A 78 17.10 -4.36 -6.09
CA ALA A 78 16.62 -4.78 -4.78
C ALA A 78 15.12 -4.49 -4.62
N GLY A 79 14.65 -3.31 -5.01
CA GLY A 79 13.24 -2.96 -4.99
C GLY A 79 12.39 -3.88 -5.88
N MET A 80 12.85 -4.15 -7.10
CA MET A 80 12.19 -5.10 -8.00
C MET A 80 12.13 -6.51 -7.40
N GLY A 81 13.23 -7.00 -6.83
CA GLY A 81 13.28 -8.30 -6.15
C GLY A 81 12.31 -8.37 -4.98
N TYR A 82 12.22 -7.31 -4.18
CA TYR A 82 11.26 -7.23 -3.07
C TYR A 82 9.81 -7.26 -3.55
N LEU A 83 9.48 -6.54 -4.62
CA LEU A 83 8.13 -6.58 -5.21
C LEU A 83 7.78 -7.96 -5.76
N LEU A 84 8.73 -8.64 -6.43
CA LEU A 84 8.54 -10.01 -6.90
C LEU A 84 8.33 -10.99 -5.74
N TYR A 85 9.09 -10.83 -4.66
CA TYR A 85 8.92 -11.62 -3.44
C TYR A 85 7.52 -11.43 -2.84
N MET A 86 7.06 -10.18 -2.71
CA MET A 86 5.72 -9.88 -2.22
C MET A 86 4.64 -10.45 -3.14
N ALA A 87 4.80 -10.31 -4.46
CA ALA A 87 3.87 -10.85 -5.45
C ALA A 87 3.77 -12.39 -5.36
N TRP A 88 4.90 -13.07 -5.18
CA TRP A 88 4.93 -14.52 -4.97
C TRP A 88 4.21 -14.93 -3.68
N GLY A 89 4.42 -14.20 -2.59
CA GLY A 89 3.72 -14.42 -1.33
C GLY A 89 2.20 -14.31 -1.48
N ILE A 90 1.71 -13.32 -2.23
CA ILE A 90 0.29 -13.16 -2.52
C ILE A 90 -0.21 -14.28 -3.44
N ALA A 91 0.54 -14.65 -4.48
CA ALA A 91 0.15 -15.69 -5.43
C ALA A 91 0.07 -17.10 -4.80
N THR A 92 0.84 -17.34 -3.75
CA THR A 92 0.86 -18.62 -3.01
C THR A 92 0.02 -18.61 -1.73
N ALA A 93 -0.58 -17.47 -1.37
CA ALA A 93 -1.42 -17.36 -0.18
C ALA A 93 -2.71 -18.19 -0.37
N THR A 94 -2.93 -19.16 0.51
CA THR A 94 -4.19 -19.90 0.59
C THR A 94 -5.20 -19.06 1.38
N MET A 95 -6.36 -18.79 0.78
CA MET A 95 -7.48 -18.11 1.44
C MET A 95 -8.16 -19.09 2.40
N ASP A 96 -7.67 -19.16 3.64
CA ASP A 96 -8.38 -19.84 4.73
C ASP A 96 -9.54 -18.95 5.16
N GLY A 97 -10.72 -19.27 4.64
CA GLY A 97 -11.92 -18.43 4.70
C GLY A 97 -12.74 -18.68 5.96
N ASP A 98 -12.20 -18.32 7.13
CA ASP A 98 -13.00 -18.22 8.35
C ASP A 98 -13.34 -16.76 8.63
N ILE A 99 -14.31 -16.23 7.89
CA ILE A 99 -15.02 -15.02 8.32
C ILE A 99 -15.98 -15.47 9.43
N GLU A 100 -15.44 -15.63 10.64
CA GLU A 100 -16.26 -15.73 11.83
C GLU A 100 -16.93 -14.37 12.05
N SER A 101 -18.13 -14.22 11.47
CA SER A 101 -19.04 -13.12 11.75
C SER A 101 -19.45 -13.22 13.21
N ASN A 102 -18.69 -12.58 14.10
CA ASN A 102 -19.07 -12.43 15.50
C ASN A 102 -20.24 -11.45 15.61
N HIS A 103 -21.43 -11.92 15.24
CA HIS A 103 -22.72 -11.35 15.60
C HIS A 103 -23.05 -11.68 17.07
N SER A 104 -22.18 -11.32 18.01
CA SER A 104 -22.51 -11.33 19.44
C SER A 104 -22.60 -9.91 19.98
N GLY A 105 -23.68 -9.22 19.56
CA GLY A 105 -24.13 -7.97 20.16
C GLY A 105 -25.66 -7.82 20.16
N LEU A 106 -26.40 -8.84 19.72
CA LEU A 106 -27.87 -8.83 19.67
C LEU A 106 -28.46 -10.11 20.26
N CYS A 107 -27.96 -10.54 21.42
CA CYS A 107 -28.69 -11.40 22.33
C CYS A 107 -28.32 -10.98 23.78
N LEU A 108 -29.37 -10.66 24.54
CA LEU A 108 -29.46 -10.44 25.99
C LEU A 108 -29.23 -8.98 26.42
N GLU A 109 -30.29 -8.17 26.60
CA GLU A 109 -31.19 -8.18 27.77
C GLU A 109 -30.42 -8.29 29.10
N TYR A 110 -30.07 -7.14 29.67
CA TYR A 110 -30.73 -6.59 30.87
C TYR A 110 -30.52 -5.06 30.94
#